data_AF-A0A1I6MP72-F1
#
_entry.id   AF-A0A1I6MP72-F1
#
_cell.length_a   1.000
_cell.length_b   1.000
_cell.length_c   1.000
_cell.angle_alpha   90.00
_cell.angle_beta   90.00
_cell.angle_gamma   90.00
#
_symmetry.space_group_name_H-M   'P 1'
#
loop_
_entity.id
_entity.type
_entity.pdbx_description
1 polymer ?
#
loop_
_entity_poly.entity_id
_entity_poly.type
_entity_poly.pdbx_seq_one_letter_code
_entity_poly.pdbx_strand_id
1 'polypeptide(L)' 'MEPEQELVTGKTRILRELAASLHDMAQPLTALQCRLEIGQMFGTPASYEEAVLEALRESQRLFTAVTSMREILRQALEQN' A
#
# COMPACT_ATOMS: atom_id res chain seq x y z
N MET A 1 -4.67 20.03 -30.93
CA MET A 1 -5.14 19.66 -29.58
C MET A 1 -4.47 20.61 -28.62
N GLU A 2 -5.26 21.25 -27.77
CA GLU A 2 -4.80 22.22 -26.78
C GLU A 2 -3.99 21.50 -25.67
N PRO A 3 -2.83 22.03 -25.25
CA PRO A 3 -1.93 21.39 -24.26
C PRO A 3 -2.57 21.16 -22.89
N GLU A 4 -3.64 21.89 -22.55
CA GLU A 4 -4.36 21.75 -21.28
C GLU A 4 -5.16 20.43 -21.18
N GLN A 5 -5.64 19.87 -22.29
CA GLN A 5 -6.42 18.62 -22.27
C GLN A 5 -5.56 17.38 -22.04
N GLU A 6 -4.29 17.42 -22.47
CA GLU A 6 -3.33 16.34 -22.27
C GLU A 6 -2.82 16.31 -20.81
N LEU A 7 -2.60 17.50 -20.22
CA LEU A 7 -2.19 17.67 -18.82
C LEU A 7 -3.24 17.19 -17.81
N VAL A 8 -4.54 17.45 -18.08
CA VAL A 8 -5.65 16.97 -17.24
C VAL A 8 -5.77 15.45 -17.32
N THR A 9 -5.62 14.87 -18.51
CA THR A 9 -5.70 13.42 -18.73
C THR A 9 -4.58 12.66 -18.00
N GLY A 10 -3.36 13.21 -18.00
CA GLY A 10 -2.22 12.68 -17.25
C GLY A 10 -2.46 12.67 -15.73
N LYS A 11 -2.92 13.79 -15.17
CA LYS A 11 -3.23 13.90 -13.72
C LYS A 11 -4.35 12.94 -13.28
N THR A 12 -5.41 12.79 -14.08
CA THR A 12 -6.51 11.86 -13.77
C THR A 12 -6.09 10.39 -13.84
N ARG A 13 -5.09 10.04 -14.66
CA ARG A 13 -4.53 8.69 -14.70
C ARG A 13 -3.74 8.36 -13.44
N ILE A 14 -2.83 9.25 -13.02
CA ILE A 14 -2.02 9.08 -11.81
C ILE A 14 -2.91 8.89 -10.57
N LEU A 15 -3.96 9.72 -10.41
CA LEU A 15 -4.89 9.59 -9.29
C LEU A 15 -5.61 8.24 -9.26
N ARG A 16 -5.93 7.66 -10.43
CA ARG A 16 -6.54 6.32 -10.51
C ARG A 16 -5.56 5.21 -10.11
N GLU A 17 -4.31 5.30 -10.56
CA GLU A 17 -3.26 4.33 -10.21
C GLU A 17 -2.96 4.35 -8.70
N LEU A 18 -2.95 5.54 -8.08
CA LEU A 18 -2.81 5.70 -6.64
C LEU A 18 -4.03 5.18 -5.87
N ALA A 19 -5.25 5.50 -6.34
CA ALA A 19 -6.47 5.02 -5.69
C ALA A 19 -6.58 3.49 -5.72
N ALA A 20 -6.21 2.85 -6.84
CA ALA A 20 -6.15 1.40 -6.94
C ALA A 20 -5.12 0.81 -5.97
N SER A 21 -3.91 1.38 -5.93
CA SER A 21 -2.85 0.93 -5.01
C SER A 21 -3.26 1.06 -3.53
N LEU A 22 -3.94 2.16 -3.16
CA LEU A 22 -4.48 2.34 -1.81
C LEU A 22 -5.60 1.35 -1.48
N HIS A 23 -6.47 1.06 -2.44
CA HIS A 23 -7.53 0.07 -2.27
C HIS A 23 -6.95 -1.33 -2.03
N ASP A 24 -5.95 -1.73 -2.82
CA ASP A 24 -5.30 -3.03 -2.71
C ASP A 24 -4.55 -3.21 -1.38
N MET A 25 -4.14 -2.11 -0.74
CA MET A 25 -3.49 -2.13 0.57
C MET A 25 -4.46 -2.28 1.76
N ALA A 26 -5.75 -1.98 1.59
CA ALA A 26 -6.71 -2.01 2.69
C ALA A 26 -6.95 -3.43 3.21
N GLN A 27 -7.07 -4.41 2.31
CA GLN A 27 -7.30 -5.81 2.67
C GLN A 27 -6.12 -6.44 3.43
N PRO A 28 -4.85 -6.29 2.99
CA PRO A 28 -3.72 -6.80 3.74
C PRO A 28 -3.55 -6.17 5.12
N LEU A 29 -3.84 -4.88 5.28
CA LEU A 29 -3.81 -4.22 6.60
C LEU A 29 -4.83 -4.85 7.56
N THR A 30 -6.05 -5.09 7.09
CA THR A 30 -7.07 -5.79 7.90
C THR A 30 -6.65 -7.23 8.20
N ALA A 31 -6.17 -7.97 7.20
CA ALA A 31 -5.72 -9.35 7.38
C ALA A 31 -4.56 -9.47 8.38
N LEU A 32 -3.62 -8.51 8.34
CA LEU A 32 -2.53 -8.38 9.28
C LEU A 32 -3.06 -8.21 10.72
N GLN A 33 -3.97 -7.27 10.93
CA GLN A 33 -4.55 -7.02 12.24
C GLN A 33 -5.26 -8.26 12.79
N CYS A 34 -6.06 -8.95 11.97
CA CYS A 34 -6.71 -10.19 12.37
C CYS A 34 -5.70 -11.27 12.78
N ARG A 35 -4.58 -11.42 12.06
CA ARG A 35 -3.55 -12.42 12.40
C ARG A 35 -2.87 -12.13 13.73
N LEU A 36 -2.59 -10.87 14.03
CA LEU A 36 -2.04 -10.46 15.33
C LEU A 36 -3.01 -10.77 16.47
N GLU A 37 -4.30 -10.47 16.29
CA GLU A 37 -5.35 -10.80 17.25
C GLU A 37 -5.49 -12.32 17.46
N ILE A 38 -5.46 -13.11 16.38
CA ILE A 38 -5.48 -14.58 16.46
C ILE A 38 -4.26 -15.11 17.23
N GLY A 39 -3.06 -14.60 16.94
CA GLY A 39 -1.84 -14.96 17.66
C GLY A 39 -1.94 -14.65 19.17
N GLN A 40 -2.53 -13.50 19.50
CA GLN A 40 -2.85 -13.12 20.88
C GLN A 40 -3.86 -14.06 21.55
N MET A 41 -4.90 -14.49 20.83
CA MET A 41 -5.91 -15.42 21.34
C MET A 41 -5.31 -16.80 21.68
N PHE A 42 -4.35 -17.29 20.88
CA PHE A 42 -3.66 -18.54 21.17
C PHE A 42 -2.70 -18.41 22.37
N GLY A 43 -2.10 -17.23 22.59
CA GLY A 43 -1.36 -16.90 23.81
C GLY A 43 -0.08 -17.71 24.03
N THR A 44 0.48 -18.33 22.99
CA THR A 44 1.73 -19.10 23.07
C THR A 44 2.90 -18.31 22.49
N PRO A 45 4.15 -18.54 22.95
CA PRO A 45 5.32 -17.92 22.34
C PRO A 45 5.42 -18.17 20.82
N ALA A 46 5.09 -19.40 20.39
CA ALA A 46 5.11 -19.77 18.97
C ALA A 46 4.05 -19.03 18.16
N SER A 47 2.83 -18.87 18.69
CA SER A 47 1.76 -18.13 17.99
C SER A 47 2.05 -16.63 17.90
N TYR A 48 2.73 -16.06 18.89
CA TYR A 48 3.22 -14.68 18.81
C TYR A 48 4.33 -14.52 17.79
N GLU A 49 5.30 -15.43 17.77
CA GLU A 49 6.40 -15.41 16.81
C GLU A 49 5.87 -15.50 15.37
N GLU A 50 4.97 -16.43 15.09
CA GLU A 50 4.32 -16.57 13.78
C GLU A 50 3.56 -15.30 13.39
N ALA A 51 2.74 -14.76 14.30
CA ALA A 51 1.97 -13.55 14.03
C ALA A 51 2.87 -12.33 13.75
N VAL A 52 3.99 -12.20 14.47
CA VAL A 52 4.97 -11.12 14.25
C VAL A 52 5.74 -11.33 12.93
N LEU A 53 6.14 -12.55 12.59
CA LEU A 53 6.83 -12.84 11.34
C LEU A 53 5.96 -12.51 10.12
N GLU A 54 4.70 -12.94 10.14
CA GLU A 54 3.72 -12.58 9.10
C GLU A 54 3.48 -11.07 9.08
N ALA A 55 3.47 -10.41 10.25
CA ALA A 55 3.34 -8.98 10.34
C ALA A 55 4.48 -8.21 9.68
N LEU A 56 5.72 -8.63 9.92
CA LEU A 56 6.90 -8.04 9.31
C LEU A 56 6.89 -8.23 7.79
N ARG A 57 6.53 -9.43 7.31
CA ARG A 57 6.42 -9.72 5.86
C ARG A 57 5.39 -8.81 5.19
N GLU A 58 4.20 -8.69 5.77
CA GLU A 58 3.15 -7.87 5.17
C GLU A 58 3.48 -6.37 5.25
N SER A 59 4.08 -5.93 6.36
CA SER A 59 4.55 -4.55 6.52
C SER A 59 5.59 -4.18 5.45
N GLN A 60 6.48 -5.11 5.09
CA GLN A 60 7.47 -4.90 4.04
C GLN A 60 6.82 -4.77 2.65
N ARG A 61 5.79 -5.56 2.35
CA ARG A 61 5.01 -5.45 1.11
C ARG A 61 4.31 -4.10 1.02
N LEU A 62 3.64 -3.69 2.10
CA LEU A 62 2.96 -2.40 2.19
C LEU A 62 3.94 -1.22 2.03
N PHE A 63 5.10 -1.28 2.68
CA PHE A 63 6.14 -0.26 2.55
C PHE A 63 6.65 -0.12 1.10
N THR A 64 6.79 -1.25 0.41
CA THR A 64 7.19 -1.28 -1.01
C THR A 64 6.13 -0.61 -1.89
N ALA A 65 4.84 -0.92 -1.67
CA ALA A 65 3.74 -0.29 -2.39
C ALA A 65 3.71 1.24 -2.18
N VAL A 66 3.84 1.71 -0.93
CA VAL A 66 3.91 3.15 -0.62
C VAL A 66 5.11 3.82 -1.27
N THR A 67 6.27 3.16 -1.27
CA THR A 67 7.46 3.69 -1.93
C THR A 67 7.26 3.83 -3.43
N SER A 68 6.62 2.85 -4.08
CA SER A 68 6.26 2.93 -5.49
C SER A 68 5.27 4.07 -5.77
N MET A 69 4.24 4.23 -4.95
CA MET A 69 3.28 5.34 -5.09
C MET A 69 3.96 6.71 -4.95
N ARG A 70 4.88 6.84 -4.00
CA ARG A 70 5.67 8.07 -3.80
C ARG A 70 6.51 8.39 -5.02
N GLU A 71 7.10 7.38 -5.66
CA GLU A 71 7.89 7.55 -6.88
C GLU A 71 7.02 8.00 -8.06
N ILE A 72 5.85 7.39 -8.25
CA ILE A 72 4.88 7.81 -9.28
C ILE A 72 4.47 9.28 -9.07
N LEU A 73 4.18 9.66 -7.82
CA LEU A 73 3.85 11.05 -7.48
C LEU A 73 5.03 11.99 -7.73
N ARG A 74 6.24 11.59 -7.37
CA ARG A 74 7.45 12.39 -7.59
C ARG A 74 7.67 12.66 -9.07
N GLN A 75 7.62 11.62 -9.90
CA GLN A 75 7.77 11.74 -11.35
C GLN A 75 6.69 12.63 -11.95
N ALA A 76 5.44 12.53 -11.48
CA ALA A 76 4.36 13.40 -11.91
C ALA A 76 4.56 14.88 -11.53
N LEU A 77 5.17 15.15 -10.38
CA LEU A 77 5.45 16.51 -9.90
C LEU A 77 6.67 17.12 -10.60
N GLU A 78 7.70 16.32 -10.91
CA GLU A 78 8.91 16.76 -11.63
C GLU A 78 8.70 16.99 -13.14
N GLN A 79 7.56 16.56 -13.69
CA GLN A 79 7.14 16.79 -15.08
C GLN A 79 6.27 18.06 -15.28
N ASN A 80 6.03 18.87 -14.24
CA ASN A 80 5.47 20.22 -14.35
C ASN A 80 6.57 21.29 -14.23
#